data_AF-A0A9P6A4Y8-F1
#
_entry.id   AF-A0A9P6A4Y8-F1
#
_cell.length_a   1.000
_cell.length_b   1.000
_cell.length_c   1.000
_cell.angle_alpha   90.00
_cell.angle_beta   90.00
_cell.angle_gamma   90.00
#
_symmetry.space_group_name_H-M   'P 1'
#
loop_
_entity.id
_entity.type
_entity.pdbx_description
1 polymer ?
#
loop_
_entity_poly.entity_id
_entity_poly.type
_entity_poly.pdbx_seq_one_letter_code
_entity_poly.pdbx_strand_id
1 'polypeptide(L)'
;MDIEELLNPVAEDENISNTSDEEIFESVQMRRQAEEMMEINGGDDGGDEGQVMEKPTRKAALTAVTTLADYIADINDPFVRKLEAVLAQFGRQTRLDVTRSMEPSYITDYFASQ
;
A
#
# COMPACT_ATOMS: atom_id res chain seq x y z
N MET A 1 28.43 -21.92 14.00
CA MET A 1 27.46 -21.33 13.09
C MET A 1 28.13 -21.29 11.75
N ASP A 2 27.69 -22.17 10.87
CA ASP A 2 28.19 -22.21 9.50
C ASP A 2 27.50 -21.13 8.67
N ILE A 3 28.18 -20.60 7.66
CA ILE A 3 27.64 -19.52 6.80
C ILE A 3 26.51 -20.07 5.93
N GLU A 4 26.56 -21.36 5.58
CA GLU A 4 25.51 -22.02 4.82
C GLU A 4 24.20 -22.19 5.62
N GLU A 5 24.26 -22.37 6.94
CA GLU A 5 23.07 -22.43 7.81
C GLU A 5 22.35 -21.06 7.95
N LEU A 6 23.07 -19.96 7.74
CA LEU A 6 22.52 -18.59 7.80
C LEU A 6 21.87 -18.17 6.48
N LEU A 7 22.33 -18.72 5.37
CA LEU A 7 21.84 -18.40 4.03
C LEU A 7 20.66 -19.26 3.60
N ASN A 8 20.58 -20.50 4.10
CA ASN A 8 19.49 -21.44 3.82
C ASN A 8 18.91 -21.95 5.14
N PRO A 9 18.03 -21.18 5.81
CA PRO A 9 17.34 -21.68 6.97
C PRO A 9 16.50 -22.90 6.58
N VAL A 10 16.75 -24.05 7.20
CA VAL A 10 16.04 -25.32 6.96
C VAL A 10 14.51 -25.16 7.06
N ALA A 11 14.05 -24.17 7.82
CA ALA A 11 12.63 -23.84 7.98
C ALA A 11 11.95 -23.25 6.72
N GLU A 12 12.69 -22.64 5.78
CA GLU A 12 12.12 -22.09 4.56
C GLU A 12 11.98 -23.14 3.44
N ASP A 13 12.77 -24.21 3.49
CA ASP A 13 12.73 -25.31 2.52
C ASP A 13 11.44 -26.15 2.66
N GLU A 14 10.95 -26.33 3.90
CA GLU A 14 9.69 -27.06 4.15
C GLU A 14 8.44 -26.30 3.66
N ASN A 15 8.50 -24.97 3.52
CA ASN A 15 7.32 -24.17 3.15
C ASN A 15 7.13 -24.06 1.63
N ILE A 16 8.22 -24.10 0.85
CA ILE A 16 8.16 -24.15 -0.62
C ILE A 16 7.89 -25.58 -1.10
N SER A 17 8.36 -26.60 -0.38
CA SER A 17 8.16 -28.01 -0.75
C SER A 17 6.70 -28.49 -0.67
N ASN A 18 5.82 -27.79 0.04
CA ASN A 18 4.46 -28.26 0.32
C ASN A 18 3.36 -27.58 -0.51
N THR A 19 3.65 -26.53 -1.27
CA THR A 19 2.69 -25.94 -2.20
C THR A 19 2.75 -26.69 -3.51
N SER A 20 1.69 -27.42 -3.84
CA SER A 20 1.59 -28.11 -5.12
C SER A 20 1.38 -27.10 -6.24
N ASP A 21 1.97 -27.33 -7.42
CA ASP A 21 1.72 -26.54 -8.63
C ASP A 21 0.21 -26.45 -8.96
N GLU A 22 -0.56 -27.45 -8.54
CA GLU A 22 -2.02 -27.50 -8.64
C GLU A 22 -2.70 -26.42 -7.79
N GLU A 23 -2.24 -26.18 -6.55
CA GLU A 23 -2.78 -25.13 -5.68
C GLU A 23 -2.47 -23.74 -6.24
N ILE A 24 -1.31 -23.56 -6.86
CA ILE A 24 -0.94 -22.32 -7.56
C ILE A 24 -1.89 -22.10 -8.74
N PHE A 25 -2.12 -23.13 -9.55
CA PHE A 25 -3.02 -23.06 -10.70
C PHE A 25 -4.46 -22.74 -10.30
N GLU A 26 -4.98 -23.39 -9.26
CA GLU A 26 -6.32 -23.13 -8.73
C GLU A 26 -6.47 -21.71 -8.19
N SER A 27 -5.45 -21.22 -7.47
CA SER A 27 -5.43 -19.84 -6.95
C SER A 27 -5.54 -18.80 -8.06
N VAL A 28 -4.81 -19.01 -9.16
CA VAL A 28 -4.82 -18.11 -10.33
C VAL A 28 -6.16 -18.19 -11.07
N GLN A 29 -6.72 -19.39 -11.23
CA GLN A 29 -8.04 -19.60 -11.83
C GLN A 29 -9.16 -18.93 -11.01
N MET A 30 -9.15 -19.09 -9.67
CA MET A 30 -10.16 -18.47 -8.80
C MET A 30 -10.13 -16.94 -8.88
N ARG A 31 -8.94 -16.34 -8.92
CA ARG A 31 -8.80 -14.88 -9.10
C ARG A 31 -9.38 -14.42 -10.43
N ARG A 32 -9.07 -15.14 -11.53
CA ARG A 32 -9.55 -14.80 -12.86
C ARG A 32 -11.06 -14.95 -12.97
N GLN A 33 -11.64 -16.00 -12.39
CA GLN A 33 -13.10 -16.18 -12.33
C GLN A 33 -13.79 -15.09 -11.49
N ALA A 34 -13.17 -14.63 -10.40
CA ALA A 34 -13.71 -13.54 -9.60
C ALA A 34 -13.70 -12.20 -10.36
N GLU A 35 -12.66 -11.94 -11.15
CA GLU A 35 -12.57 -10.78 -12.03
C GLU A 35 -13.62 -10.85 -13.16
N GLU A 36 -13.79 -12.01 -13.80
CA GLU A 36 -14.80 -12.23 -14.86
C GLU A 36 -16.25 -12.19 -14.33
N MET A 37 -16.52 -12.67 -13.10
CA MET A 37 -17.85 -12.56 -12.47
C MET A 37 -18.18 -11.13 -12.04
N MET A 38 -17.18 -10.29 -11.75
CA MET A 38 -17.38 -8.88 -11.44
C MET A 38 -17.82 -8.08 -12.68
N GLU A 39 -17.43 -8.53 -13.87
CA GLU A 39 -17.83 -7.94 -15.16
C GLU A 39 -19.26 -8.34 -15.59
N ILE A 40 -19.76 -9.50 -15.11
CA ILE A 40 -21.08 -10.04 -15.51
C ILE A 40 -22.22 -9.51 -14.63
N ASN A 41 -21.95 -9.16 -13.36
CA ASN A 41 -23.00 -8.69 -12.45
C ASN A 41 -23.07 -7.15 -12.45
N GLY A 42 -23.40 -6.60 -13.62
CA GLY A 42 -23.74 -5.20 -13.82
C GLY A 42 -24.97 -4.79 -12.99
N GLY A 43 -24.72 -4.00 -11.95
CA GLY A 43 -25.72 -3.12 -11.36
C GLY A 43 -25.74 -1.81 -12.13
N ASP A 44 -26.58 -1.75 -13.16
CA ASP A 44 -26.94 -0.55 -13.91
C ASP A 44 -27.61 0.49 -12.99
N ASP A 45 -26.92 1.60 -12.74
CA ASP A 45 -27.57 2.91 -12.57
C ASP A 45 -26.95 3.88 -13.57
N GLY A 46 -27.36 3.73 -14.84
CA GLY A 46 -27.75 4.83 -15.71
C GLY A 46 -26.93 6.12 -15.66
N GLY A 47 -25.92 6.20 -16.53
CA GLY A 47 -25.54 7.48 -17.15
C GLY A 47 -24.51 8.32 -16.41
N ASP A 48 -23.31 7.80 -16.24
CA ASP A 48 -22.10 8.59 -16.47
C ASP A 48 -21.04 7.63 -16.99
N GLU A 49 -20.38 7.98 -18.10
CA GLU A 49 -19.25 7.22 -18.63
C GLU A 49 -18.15 7.29 -17.55
N GLY A 50 -18.15 6.28 -16.67
CA GLY A 50 -17.53 6.33 -15.36
C GLY A 50 -16.15 6.96 -15.41
N GLN A 51 -16.08 8.23 -14.97
CA GLN A 51 -14.81 8.85 -14.68
C GLN A 51 -14.14 7.96 -13.63
N VAL A 52 -13.09 7.25 -14.05
CA VAL A 52 -12.16 6.62 -13.11
C VAL A 52 -11.63 7.77 -12.27
N MET A 53 -12.21 7.98 -11.09
CA MET A 53 -11.79 9.06 -10.20
C MET A 53 -10.32 8.83 -9.88
N GLU A 54 -9.49 9.72 -10.40
CA GLU A 54 -8.05 9.62 -10.23
C GLU A 54 -7.73 9.67 -8.74
N LYS A 55 -6.85 8.77 -8.28
CA LYS A 55 -6.46 8.72 -6.87
C LYS A 55 -5.92 10.09 -6.45
N PRO A 56 -6.31 10.63 -5.28
CA PRO A 56 -5.80 11.91 -4.83
C PRO A 56 -4.28 11.88 -4.74
N THR A 57 -3.67 13.00 -5.13
CA THR A 57 -2.22 13.17 -4.99
C THR A 57 -1.80 13.02 -3.54
N ARG A 58 -0.56 12.59 -3.31
CA ARG A 58 0.01 12.51 -1.97
C ARG A 58 -0.13 13.82 -1.17
N LYS A 59 0.09 14.95 -1.83
CA LYS A 59 -0.07 16.28 -1.21
C LYS A 59 -1.51 16.51 -0.78
N ALA A 60 -2.49 16.16 -1.61
CA ALA A 60 -3.90 16.27 -1.27
C ALA A 60 -4.26 15.36 -0.08
N ALA A 61 -3.78 14.12 -0.06
CA ALA A 61 -4.01 13.20 1.05
C ALA A 61 -3.43 13.72 2.38
N LEU A 62 -2.20 14.25 2.37
CA LEU A 62 -1.57 14.84 3.56
C LEU A 62 -2.28 16.13 4.02
N THR A 63 -2.82 16.90 3.07
CA THR A 63 -3.61 18.09 3.40
C THR A 63 -4.91 17.69 4.11
N ALA A 64 -5.62 16.67 3.58
CA ALA A 64 -6.82 16.14 4.20
C ALA A 64 -6.57 15.61 5.63
N VAL A 65 -5.44 14.92 5.85
CA VAL A 65 -5.02 14.46 7.18
C VAL A 65 -4.85 15.63 8.14
N THR A 66 -4.27 16.74 7.68
CA THR A 66 -4.09 17.94 8.50
C THR A 66 -5.45 18.56 8.85
N THR A 67 -6.34 18.69 7.86
CA THR A 67 -7.71 19.18 8.08
C THR A 67 -8.49 18.33 9.07
N LEU A 68 -8.38 17.00 8.99
CA LEU A 68 -9.04 16.09 9.93
C LEU A 68 -8.43 16.18 11.34
N ALA A 69 -7.10 16.31 11.44
CA ALA A 69 -6.42 16.50 12.72
C ALA A 69 -6.86 17.80 13.41
N ASP A 70 -6.98 18.89 12.65
CA ASP A 70 -7.47 20.17 13.16
C ASP A 70 -8.93 20.09 13.61
N TYR A 71 -9.77 19.37 12.87
CA TYR A 71 -11.19 19.18 13.20
C TYR A 71 -11.41 18.43 14.51
N ILE A 72 -10.54 17.46 14.83
CA ILE A 72 -10.70 16.62 16.03
C ILE A 72 -9.90 17.12 17.24
N ALA A 73 -9.14 18.20 17.09
CA ALA A 73 -8.15 18.65 18.08
C ALA A 73 -8.74 19.02 19.46
N ASP A 74 -10.01 19.42 19.51
CA ASP A 74 -10.71 19.83 20.73
C ASP A 74 -11.67 18.77 21.28
N ILE A 75 -11.77 17.60 20.62
CA ILE A 75 -12.71 16.54 21.00
C ILE A 75 -12.02 15.51 21.91
N ASN A 76 -12.37 15.52 23.19
CA ASN A 76 -11.84 14.55 24.15
C ASN A 76 -12.68 13.26 24.21
N ASP A 77 -12.65 12.49 23.12
CA ASP A 77 -13.34 11.20 23.00
C ASP A 77 -12.34 10.03 22.75
N PRO A 78 -12.54 8.83 23.34
CA PRO A 78 -11.67 7.69 23.12
C PRO A 78 -11.51 7.26 21.65
N PHE A 79 -12.56 7.41 20.84
CA PHE A 79 -12.50 7.16 19.40
C PHE A 79 -11.61 8.21 18.71
N VAL A 80 -11.75 9.49 19.07
CA VAL A 80 -10.94 10.57 18.49
C VAL A 80 -9.45 10.37 18.77
N ARG A 81 -9.07 9.94 19.99
CA ARG A 81 -7.67 9.62 20.30
C ARG A 81 -7.11 8.50 19.42
N LYS A 82 -7.93 7.49 19.09
CA LYS A 82 -7.52 6.42 18.17
C LYS A 82 -7.38 6.95 16.75
N LEU A 83 -8.32 7.79 16.31
CA LEU A 83 -8.27 8.42 15.00
C LEU A 83 -7.02 9.29 14.83
N GLU A 84 -6.68 10.09 15.84
CA GLU A 84 -5.46 10.90 15.86
C GLU A 84 -4.20 10.04 15.67
N ALA A 85 -4.11 8.91 16.39
CA ALA A 85 -2.99 7.99 16.24
C ALA A 85 -2.89 7.41 14.81
N VAL A 86 -4.03 7.05 14.21
CA VAL A 86 -4.12 6.55 12.83
C VAL A 86 -3.71 7.62 11.81
N LEU A 87 -4.22 8.85 11.96
CA LEU A 87 -3.86 9.98 11.10
C LEU A 87 -2.36 10.30 11.17
N ALA A 88 -1.80 10.30 12.38
CA ALA A 88 -0.37 10.50 12.58
C ALA A 88 0.48 9.39 11.94
N GLN A 89 0.05 8.12 12.09
CA GLN A 89 0.72 6.99 11.44
C GLN A 89 0.65 7.07 9.92
N PHE A 90 -0.52 7.37 9.37
CA PHE A 90 -0.71 7.56 7.94
C PHE A 90 0.21 8.66 7.39
N GLY A 91 0.28 9.81 8.06
CA GLY A 91 1.16 10.91 7.68
C GLY A 91 2.65 10.52 7.68
N ARG A 92 3.10 9.75 8.69
CA ARG A 92 4.47 9.23 8.75
C ARG A 92 4.76 8.25 7.63
N GLN A 93 3.90 7.25 7.43
CA GLN A 93 4.11 6.22 6.41
C GLN A 93 4.17 6.83 5.01
N THR A 94 3.22 7.72 4.70
CA THR A 94 3.16 8.45 3.43
C THR A 94 4.41 9.28 3.18
N ARG A 95 5.13 9.72 4.21
CA ARG A 95 6.43 10.41 4.09
C ARG A 95 7.59 9.44 3.89
N LEU A 96 7.62 8.36 4.64
CA LEU A 96 8.67 7.34 4.51
C LEU A 96 8.66 6.67 3.13
N ASP A 97 7.47 6.40 2.57
CA ASP A 97 7.35 5.79 1.25
C ASP A 97 8.03 6.63 0.16
N VAL A 98 7.99 7.96 0.29
CA VAL A 98 8.70 8.85 -0.64
C VAL A 98 10.20 8.83 -0.42
N THR A 99 10.67 8.86 0.83
CA THR A 99 12.11 8.74 1.10
C THR A 99 12.66 7.42 0.57
N ARG A 100 11.87 6.34 0.60
CA ARG A 100 12.24 5.03 0.04
C ARG A 100 12.25 5.01 -1.48
N SER A 101 11.40 5.79 -2.14
CA SER A 101 11.35 5.87 -3.60
C SER A 101 12.32 6.90 -4.18
N MET A 102 13.11 7.59 -3.35
CA MET A 102 14.09 8.57 -3.80
C MET A 102 15.39 7.89 -4.18
N GLU A 103 15.92 8.26 -5.34
CA GLU A 103 17.26 7.86 -5.75
C GLU A 103 18.33 8.54 -4.89
N PRO A 104 19.36 7.81 -4.44
CA PRO A 104 20.53 8.42 -3.81
C PRO A 104 21.17 9.43 -4.76
N SER A 105 21.49 10.62 -4.25
CA SER A 105 22.24 11.63 -4.99
C SER A 105 23.40 12.15 -4.15
N TYR A 106 24.48 12.53 -4.82
CA TYR A 106 25.65 13.12 -4.18
C TYR A 106 25.61 14.64 -4.32
N ILE A 107 26.14 15.35 -3.33
CA ILE A 107 26.22 16.81 -3.39
C ILE A 107 27.06 17.30 -4.59
N THR A 108 27.99 16.48 -5.07
CA THR A 108 28.81 16.74 -6.24
C THR A 108 28.02 16.72 -7.55
N ASP A 109 26.89 15.99 -7.60
CA ASP A 109 26.04 15.92 -8.80
C ASP A 109 25.39 17.27 -9.11
N TYR A 110 25.15 18.09 -8.07
CA TYR A 110 24.65 19.45 -8.22
C TYR A 110 25.67 20.36 -8.93
N PHE A 111 26.96 20.21 -8.62
CA PHE A 111 28.03 21.03 -9.19
C PHE A 111 28.47 20.58 -10.59
N ALA A 112 28.23 19.32 -10.97
CA ALA A 112 28.58 18.78 -12.28
C ALA A 112 27.60 19.18 -13.41
N SER A 113 26.45 19.75 -13.05
CA SER A 113 25.40 20.15 -14.01
C SER A 113 25.41 21.64 -14.39
N GLN A 114 26.47 22.39 -14.01
CA GLN A 114 26.70 23.78 -14.41
C GLN A 114 27.71 23.93 -15.54
#